data_AF-A0A2V9ICF9-F1
#
_entry.id   AF-A0A2V9ICF9-F1
#
_cell.length_a   1.000
_cell.length_b   1.000
_cell.length_c   1.000
_cell.angle_alpha   90.00
_cell.angle_beta   90.00
_cell.angle_gamma   90.00
#
_symmetry.space_group_name_H-M   'P 1'
#
loop_
_entity.id
_entity.type
_entity.pdbx_description
1 polymer ?
#
loop_
_entity_poly.entity_id
_entity_poly.type
_entity_poly.pdbx_seq_one_letter_code
_entity_poly.pdbx_strand_id
1 'polypeptide(L)'
;MTEDLKTKKALILETAREIKVQQWTPAEIDQLRRRLLAEHGEAGKTGMEYIADVLKDAGQKVMINQQEEAEDQYEEEFEDLLHFKTLEDAEVSIMRLDELMRKFRGQDEHAAVERVLNVARLGKRRAEMISRNNKVDAHKRAEKVEIASWFRIWLDTPDAFFDWLDVRKQSPEFRAKFPQLETEE
;
A
#
# COMPACT_ATOMS: atom_id res chain seq x y z
N MET A 1 16.00 50.38 -2.45
CA MET A 1 14.95 49.74 -1.65
C MET A 1 14.21 48.81 -2.60
N THR A 2 14.51 47.52 -2.55
CA THR A 2 13.99 46.50 -3.48
C THR A 2 13.21 45.47 -2.67
N GLU A 3 12.08 45.92 -2.16
CA GLU A 3 10.94 45.10 -1.71
C GLU A 3 9.95 45.05 -2.88
N ASP A 4 9.24 44.00 -3.24
CA ASP A 4 9.22 42.62 -2.78
C ASP A 4 8.32 41.90 -3.80
N LEU A 5 8.89 41.29 -4.85
CA LEU A 5 8.13 40.32 -5.65
C LEU A 5 8.28 38.97 -4.94
N LYS A 6 7.62 38.80 -3.79
CA LYS A 6 7.46 37.48 -3.17
C LYS A 6 6.82 36.57 -4.21
N THR A 7 7.59 35.63 -4.72
CA THR A 7 7.09 34.61 -5.65
C THR A 7 5.96 33.83 -4.96
N LYS A 8 4.97 33.33 -5.73
CA LYS A 8 3.88 32.52 -5.17
C LYS A 8 4.39 31.38 -4.26
N LYS A 9 5.53 30.77 -4.61
CA LYS A 9 6.24 29.78 -3.80
C LYS A 9 6.66 30.33 -2.43
N ALA A 10 7.23 31.54 -2.37
CA ALA A 10 7.66 32.16 -1.12
C ALA A 10 6.47 32.45 -0.19
N LEU A 11 5.35 32.94 -0.73
CA LEU A 11 4.12 33.18 0.03
C LEU A 11 3.56 31.87 0.62
N ILE A 12 3.48 30.80 -0.18
CA ILE A 12 3.01 29.49 0.28
C ILE A 12 3.87 28.99 1.46
N LEU A 13 5.19 29.07 1.37
CA LEU A 13 6.10 28.58 2.42
C LEU A 13 6.09 29.46 3.68
N GLU A 14 5.87 30.76 3.54
CA GLU A 14 5.74 31.69 4.67
C GLU A 14 4.47 31.40 5.46
N THR A 15 3.31 31.38 4.79
CA THR A 15 2.02 31.06 5.43
C THR A 15 2.00 29.62 5.98
N ALA A 16 2.68 28.67 5.34
CA ALA A 16 2.82 27.30 5.82
C ALA A 16 3.55 27.21 7.18
N ARG A 17 4.61 28.01 7.38
CA ARG A 17 5.36 28.03 8.65
C ARG A 17 4.52 28.55 9.82
N GLU A 18 3.53 29.39 9.56
CA GLU A 18 2.64 29.94 10.60
C GLU A 18 1.58 28.94 11.07
N ILE A 19 1.15 28.05 10.18
CA ILE A 19 0.12 27.03 10.47
C ILE A 19 0.67 25.91 11.36
N LYS A 20 1.99 25.67 11.38
CA LYS A 20 2.70 24.73 12.28
C LYS A 20 2.03 23.35 12.41
N VAL A 21 1.72 22.75 11.28
CA VAL A 21 1.22 21.37 11.22
C VAL A 21 2.36 20.38 11.06
N GLN A 22 2.21 19.18 11.62
CA GLN A 22 3.21 18.11 11.50
C GLN A 22 3.16 17.42 10.13
N GLN A 23 1.99 17.42 9.50
CA GLN A 23 1.72 16.88 8.17
C GLN A 23 0.73 17.79 7.44
N TRP A 24 0.66 17.69 6.12
CA TRP A 24 -0.24 18.49 5.29
C TRP A 24 -1.27 17.59 4.60
N THR A 25 -2.44 17.48 5.19
CA THR A 25 -3.64 16.81 4.67
C THR A 25 -4.40 17.69 3.66
N PRO A 26 -5.38 17.15 2.91
CA PRO A 26 -6.22 17.98 2.03
C PRO A 26 -6.95 19.10 2.78
N ALA A 27 -7.31 18.87 4.05
CA ALA A 27 -7.94 19.87 4.90
C ALA A 27 -6.97 21.01 5.28
N GLU A 28 -5.72 20.68 5.62
CA GLU A 28 -4.68 21.68 5.94
C GLU A 28 -4.23 22.45 4.71
N ILE A 29 -4.17 21.80 3.55
CA ILE A 29 -3.93 22.45 2.26
C ILE A 29 -5.08 23.42 1.92
N ASP A 30 -6.33 23.05 2.17
CA ASP A 30 -7.47 23.96 1.98
C ASP A 30 -7.43 25.13 2.97
N GLN A 31 -7.04 24.88 4.23
CA GLN A 31 -6.84 25.93 5.23
C GLN A 31 -5.76 26.92 4.81
N LEU A 32 -4.60 26.43 4.35
CA LEU A 32 -3.52 27.25 3.81
C LEU A 32 -3.98 28.06 2.59
N ARG A 33 -4.73 27.45 1.67
CA ARG A 33 -5.30 28.13 0.50
C ARG A 33 -6.24 29.26 0.89
N ARG A 34 -7.14 29.03 1.84
CA ARG A 34 -8.07 30.06 2.33
C ARG A 34 -7.32 31.22 2.98
N ARG A 35 -6.26 30.92 3.74
CA ARG A 35 -5.42 31.92 4.39
C ARG A 35 -4.63 32.76 3.39
N LEU A 36 -4.00 32.12 2.40
CA LEU A 36 -3.34 32.80 1.28
C LEU A 36 -4.28 33.75 0.54
N LEU A 37 -5.53 33.32 0.29
CA LEU A 37 -6.53 34.17 -0.36
C LEU A 37 -6.95 35.36 0.53
N ALA A 38 -7.09 35.14 1.84
CA ALA A 38 -7.49 36.18 2.79
C ALA A 38 -6.38 37.22 3.02
N GLU A 39 -5.12 36.80 3.08
CA GLU A 39 -3.98 37.67 3.38
C GLU A 39 -3.40 38.36 2.14
N HIS A 40 -3.50 37.72 0.96
CA HIS A 40 -2.82 38.18 -0.25
C HIS A 40 -3.74 38.39 -1.47
N GLY A 41 -5.06 38.20 -1.33
CA GLY A 41 -6.03 38.46 -2.39
C GLY A 41 -5.74 37.66 -3.67
N GLU A 42 -5.78 38.31 -4.84
CA GLU A 42 -5.51 37.64 -6.12
C GLU A 42 -4.10 37.03 -6.22
N ALA A 43 -3.10 37.60 -5.54
CA ALA A 43 -1.75 37.07 -5.53
C ALA A 43 -1.66 35.71 -4.80
N GLY A 44 -2.53 35.49 -3.79
CA GLY A 44 -2.67 34.24 -3.05
C GLY A 44 -3.53 33.18 -3.74
N LYS A 45 -4.18 33.51 -4.86
CA LYS A 45 -5.02 32.56 -5.60
C LYS A 45 -4.16 31.49 -6.28
N THR A 46 -4.29 30.27 -5.78
CA THR A 46 -3.50 29.10 -6.18
C THR A 46 -4.32 27.81 -6.02
N GLY A 47 -4.05 26.81 -6.86
CA GLY A 47 -4.67 25.48 -6.80
C GLY A 47 -4.07 24.60 -5.70
N MET A 48 -4.86 23.65 -5.19
CA MET A 48 -4.44 22.70 -4.14
C MET A 48 -3.25 21.84 -4.56
N GLU A 49 -3.24 21.38 -5.82
CA GLU A 49 -2.18 20.55 -6.39
C GLU A 49 -0.84 21.29 -6.42
N TYR A 50 -0.85 22.57 -6.82
CA TYR A 50 0.36 23.41 -6.79
C TYR A 50 0.87 23.70 -5.37
N ILE A 51 -0.03 23.83 -4.39
CA ILE A 51 0.37 23.97 -2.97
C ILE A 51 1.05 22.69 -2.50
N ALA A 52 0.46 21.53 -2.81
CA ALA A 52 1.00 20.23 -2.45
C ALA A 52 2.41 20.05 -3.03
N ASP A 53 2.61 20.36 -4.31
CA ASP A 53 3.93 20.26 -4.96
C ASP A 53 4.97 21.19 -4.32
N VAL A 54 4.60 22.44 -4.03
CA VAL A 54 5.50 23.40 -3.37
C VAL A 54 5.90 22.95 -1.97
N LEU A 55 4.97 22.37 -1.22
CA LEU A 55 5.24 21.82 0.11
C LEU A 55 6.14 20.58 0.03
N LYS A 56 5.89 19.67 -0.92
CA LYS A 56 6.74 18.48 -1.18
C LYS A 56 8.17 18.89 -1.56
N ASP A 57 8.32 19.85 -2.48
CA ASP A 57 9.61 20.42 -2.88
C ASP A 57 10.39 21.01 -1.71
N ALA A 58 9.70 21.53 -0.70
CA ALA A 58 10.28 22.10 0.50
C ALA A 58 10.57 21.06 1.60
N GLY A 59 10.41 19.77 1.29
CA GLY A 59 10.60 18.67 2.23
C GLY A 59 9.52 18.57 3.31
N GLN A 60 8.37 19.23 3.12
CA GLN A 60 7.24 19.08 4.03
C GLN A 60 6.49 17.78 3.71
N LYS A 61 5.99 17.12 4.76
CA LYS A 61 5.20 15.90 4.62
C LYS A 61 3.80 16.25 4.14
N VAL A 62 3.44 15.83 2.92
CA VAL A 62 2.14 16.11 2.29
C VAL A 62 1.41 14.81 2.03
N MET A 63 0.21 14.70 2.60
CA MET A 63 -0.66 13.53 2.55
C MET A 63 -1.89 13.91 1.71
N ILE A 64 -1.98 13.38 0.50
CA ILE A 64 -3.01 13.73 -0.49
C ILE A 64 -4.25 12.82 -0.33
N ASN A 65 -4.12 11.66 0.32
CA ASN A 65 -5.24 10.75 0.56
C ASN A 65 -5.16 10.03 1.93
N GLN A 66 -6.29 9.45 2.37
CA GLN A 66 -6.39 8.63 3.59
C GLN A 66 -5.55 7.35 3.52
N GLN A 67 -5.14 6.95 2.32
CA GLN A 67 -4.30 5.78 2.10
C GLN A 67 -2.85 6.04 2.49
N GLU A 68 -2.34 7.26 2.26
CA GLU A 68 -1.01 7.70 2.71
C GLU A 68 -0.96 7.79 4.25
N GLU A 69 -2.03 8.23 4.93
CA GLU A 69 -2.07 8.25 6.42
C GLU A 69 -1.96 6.85 7.04
N ALA A 70 -2.65 5.87 6.46
CA ALA A 70 -2.52 4.46 6.84
C ALA A 70 -1.18 3.84 6.37
N GLU A 71 -0.54 4.42 5.37
CA GLU A 71 0.79 4.00 4.91
C GLU A 71 1.85 4.31 5.97
N ASP A 72 1.87 5.51 6.51
CA ASP A 72 2.82 5.91 7.55
C ASP A 72 2.57 5.29 8.93
N GLN A 73 1.31 5.09 9.33
CA GLN A 73 0.98 4.64 10.68
C GLN A 73 1.33 3.17 10.94
N TYR A 74 1.29 2.34 9.91
CA TYR A 74 1.46 0.89 10.03
C TYR A 74 2.60 0.34 9.15
N GLU A 75 3.51 1.21 8.68
CA GLU A 75 4.58 0.83 7.74
C GLU A 75 5.37 -0.40 8.22
N GLU A 76 5.70 -0.47 9.50
CA GLU A 76 6.43 -1.60 10.11
C GLU A 76 5.65 -2.93 9.98
N GLU A 77 4.31 -2.91 10.07
CA GLU A 77 3.48 -4.13 9.95
C GLU A 77 3.37 -4.62 8.50
N PHE A 78 3.65 -3.76 7.52
CA PHE A 78 3.65 -4.11 6.10
C PHE A 78 5.05 -4.41 5.55
N GLU A 79 6.11 -4.18 6.33
CA GLU A 79 7.49 -4.49 5.95
C GLU A 79 7.70 -6.01 5.77
N ASP A 80 8.32 -6.40 4.66
CA ASP A 80 8.62 -7.80 4.29
C ASP A 80 7.42 -8.77 4.25
N LEU A 81 6.19 -8.26 4.16
CA LEU A 81 4.97 -9.07 4.16
C LEU A 81 4.82 -9.99 2.93
N LEU A 82 5.49 -9.66 1.81
CA LEU A 82 5.44 -10.40 0.55
C LEU A 82 6.78 -11.05 0.19
N HIS A 83 7.36 -11.78 1.16
CA HIS A 83 8.55 -12.60 0.93
C HIS A 83 8.17 -14.05 0.67
N PHE A 84 7.96 -14.45 -0.59
CA PHE A 84 7.65 -15.84 -0.92
C PHE A 84 8.46 -16.42 -2.08
N LYS A 85 9.34 -17.35 -1.75
CA LYS A 85 10.08 -18.15 -2.73
C LYS A 85 9.36 -19.47 -2.99
N THR A 86 8.86 -20.12 -1.93
CA THR A 86 8.16 -21.41 -1.98
C THR A 86 6.64 -21.28 -1.76
N LEU A 87 5.93 -22.41 -1.77
CA LEU A 87 4.51 -22.49 -1.42
C LEU A 87 4.29 -22.23 0.08
N GLU A 88 5.14 -22.78 0.94
CA GLU A 88 5.11 -22.55 2.40
C GLU A 88 5.26 -21.07 2.74
N ASP A 89 6.24 -20.38 2.11
CA ASP A 89 6.43 -18.95 2.34
C ASP A 89 5.18 -18.14 1.95
N ALA A 90 4.50 -18.56 0.88
CA ALA A 90 3.29 -17.90 0.41
C ALA A 90 2.11 -18.13 1.34
N GLU A 91 1.98 -19.33 1.92
CA GLU A 91 1.01 -19.64 2.96
C GLU A 91 1.22 -18.76 4.19
N VAL A 92 2.46 -18.62 4.66
CA VAL A 92 2.81 -17.72 5.77
C VAL A 92 2.51 -16.26 5.43
N SER A 93 2.81 -15.83 4.21
CA SER A 93 2.51 -14.46 3.75
C SER A 93 1.00 -14.18 3.77
N ILE A 94 0.18 -15.13 3.30
CA ILE A 94 -1.29 -15.02 3.31
C ILE A 94 -1.85 -15.09 4.73
N MET A 95 -1.29 -15.92 5.61
CA MET A 95 -1.64 -15.97 7.03
C MET A 95 -1.43 -14.61 7.71
N ARG A 96 -0.27 -13.98 7.51
CA ARG A 96 0.00 -12.63 8.05
C ARG A 96 -0.95 -11.57 7.49
N LEU A 97 -1.25 -11.63 6.19
CA LEU A 97 -2.25 -10.75 5.57
C LEU A 97 -3.64 -10.94 6.20
N ASP A 98 -4.04 -12.19 6.49
CA ASP A 98 -5.32 -12.50 7.14
C ASP A 98 -5.40 -11.99 8.57
N GLU A 99 -4.32 -12.14 9.34
CA GLU A 99 -4.21 -11.60 10.71
C GLU A 99 -4.36 -10.08 10.72
N LEU A 100 -3.66 -9.37 9.83
CA LEU A 100 -3.79 -7.92 9.67
C LEU A 100 -5.20 -7.53 9.21
N MET A 101 -5.79 -8.26 8.26
CA MET A 101 -7.15 -8.04 7.79
C MET A 101 -8.16 -8.10 8.96
N ARG A 102 -8.08 -9.15 9.79
CA ARG A 102 -8.96 -9.33 10.94
C ARG A 102 -8.73 -8.27 12.00
N LYS A 103 -7.48 -7.92 12.29
CA LYS A 103 -7.10 -6.85 13.22
C LYS A 103 -7.74 -5.52 12.81
N PHE A 104 -7.52 -5.08 11.58
CA PHE A 104 -8.02 -3.78 11.11
C PHE A 104 -9.53 -3.75 10.94
N ARG A 105 -10.17 -4.85 10.50
CA ARG A 105 -11.63 -4.98 10.50
C ARG A 105 -12.21 -4.86 11.91
N GLY A 106 -11.57 -5.47 12.90
CA GLY A 106 -12.00 -5.39 14.31
C GLY A 106 -11.83 -4.00 14.92
N GLN A 107 -11.02 -3.13 14.31
CA GLN A 107 -10.77 -1.75 14.73
C GLN A 107 -11.54 -0.71 13.89
N ASP A 108 -12.33 -1.15 12.90
CA ASP A 108 -13.03 -0.29 11.93
C ASP A 108 -12.07 0.59 11.08
N GLU A 109 -10.82 0.13 10.90
CA GLU A 109 -9.77 0.84 10.16
C GLU A 109 -9.85 0.53 8.66
N HIS A 110 -10.82 1.13 7.97
CA HIS A 110 -11.09 0.86 6.55
C HIS A 110 -9.89 1.13 5.62
N ALA A 111 -9.08 2.15 5.89
CA ALA A 111 -7.91 2.47 5.07
C ALA A 111 -6.82 1.39 5.18
N ALA A 112 -6.59 0.88 6.39
CA ALA A 112 -5.64 -0.19 6.63
C ALA A 112 -6.12 -1.52 6.02
N VAL A 113 -7.43 -1.81 6.07
CA VAL A 113 -8.05 -2.94 5.36
C VAL A 113 -7.80 -2.88 3.85
N GLU A 114 -8.00 -1.72 3.23
CA GLU A 114 -7.76 -1.55 1.79
C GLU A 114 -6.26 -1.70 1.46
N ARG A 115 -5.37 -1.26 2.35
CA ARG A 115 -3.92 -1.47 2.21
C ARG A 115 -3.57 -2.96 2.21
N VAL A 116 -4.12 -3.75 3.12
CA VAL A 116 -3.95 -5.22 3.13
C VAL A 116 -4.40 -5.84 1.79
N LEU A 117 -5.58 -5.45 1.28
CA LEU A 117 -6.07 -5.93 -0.01
C LEU A 117 -5.13 -5.54 -1.16
N ASN A 118 -4.60 -4.32 -1.16
CA ASN A 118 -3.65 -3.86 -2.17
C ASN A 118 -2.33 -4.64 -2.16
N VAL A 119 -1.82 -4.99 -0.97
CA VAL A 119 -0.63 -5.82 -0.82
C VAL A 119 -0.89 -7.25 -1.30
N ALA A 120 -2.02 -7.86 -0.95
CA ALA A 120 -2.40 -9.17 -1.49
C ALA A 120 -2.54 -9.17 -3.03
N ARG A 121 -3.16 -8.12 -3.61
CA ARG A 121 -3.23 -7.94 -5.07
C ARG A 121 -1.84 -7.81 -5.70
N LEU A 122 -0.89 -7.14 -5.02
CA LEU A 122 0.50 -7.08 -5.46
C LEU A 122 1.18 -8.45 -5.44
N GLY A 123 1.00 -9.23 -4.36
CA GLY A 123 1.48 -10.61 -4.25
C GLY A 123 0.99 -11.48 -5.41
N LYS A 124 -0.31 -11.45 -5.69
CA LYS A 124 -0.92 -12.12 -6.85
C LYS A 124 -0.25 -11.72 -8.17
N ARG A 125 -0.14 -10.42 -8.46
CA ARG A 125 0.47 -9.92 -9.71
C ARG A 125 1.93 -10.36 -9.87
N ARG A 126 2.71 -10.36 -8.78
CA ARG A 126 4.11 -10.83 -8.79
C ARG A 126 4.18 -12.32 -9.13
N ALA A 127 3.34 -13.14 -8.52
CA ALA A 127 3.26 -14.58 -8.81
C ALA A 127 2.85 -14.83 -10.27
N GLU A 128 1.81 -14.15 -10.77
CA GLU A 128 1.37 -14.25 -12.17
C GLU A 128 2.48 -13.86 -13.15
N MET A 129 3.21 -12.78 -12.88
CA MET A 129 4.31 -12.32 -13.72
C MET A 129 5.41 -13.40 -13.85
N ILE A 130 5.82 -14.00 -12.73
CA ILE A 130 6.86 -15.04 -12.72
C ILE A 130 6.37 -16.32 -13.42
N SER A 131 5.10 -16.70 -13.20
CA SER A 131 4.52 -17.90 -13.83
C SER A 131 4.53 -17.86 -15.36
N ARG A 132 4.46 -16.65 -15.95
CA ARG A 132 4.48 -16.42 -17.40
C ARG A 132 5.90 -16.27 -17.97
N ASN A 133 6.92 -16.18 -17.12
CA ASN A 133 8.30 -15.94 -17.55
C ASN A 133 8.97 -17.25 -17.98
N ASN A 134 9.05 -17.52 -19.28
CA ASN A 134 9.67 -18.74 -19.84
C ASN A 134 11.16 -18.94 -19.52
N LYS A 135 11.85 -17.93 -18.96
CA LYS A 135 13.22 -18.08 -18.45
C LYS A 135 13.29 -18.77 -17.08
N VAL A 136 12.15 -18.88 -16.40
CA VAL A 136 12.01 -19.54 -15.10
C VAL A 136 11.71 -21.01 -15.32
N ASP A 137 12.32 -21.84 -14.49
CA ASP A 137 12.10 -23.28 -14.48
C ASP A 137 10.61 -23.65 -14.42
N ALA A 138 10.23 -24.74 -15.10
CA ALA A 138 8.84 -25.17 -15.23
C ALA A 138 8.18 -25.50 -13.89
N HIS A 139 8.92 -26.09 -12.94
CA HIS A 139 8.41 -26.40 -11.61
C HIS A 139 8.14 -25.11 -10.83
N LYS A 140 9.11 -24.19 -10.81
CA LYS A 140 8.95 -22.87 -10.18
C LYS A 140 7.80 -22.05 -10.80
N ARG A 141 7.59 -22.15 -12.11
CA ARG A 141 6.42 -21.51 -12.75
C ARG A 141 5.11 -22.13 -12.25
N ALA A 142 5.04 -23.46 -12.12
CA ALA A 142 3.86 -24.15 -11.59
C ALA A 142 3.55 -23.73 -10.14
N GLU A 143 4.56 -23.61 -9.28
CA GLU A 143 4.39 -23.07 -7.93
C GLU A 143 3.81 -21.65 -7.97
N LYS A 144 4.32 -20.77 -8.83
CA LYS A 144 3.81 -19.40 -8.93
C LYS A 144 2.39 -19.33 -9.51
N VAL A 145 1.98 -20.27 -10.37
CA VAL A 145 0.56 -20.40 -10.77
C VAL A 145 -0.31 -20.74 -9.56
N GLU A 146 0.13 -21.70 -8.75
CA GLU A 146 -0.60 -22.12 -7.56
C GLU A 146 -0.72 -20.99 -6.53
N ILE A 147 0.39 -20.31 -6.24
CA ILE A 147 0.43 -19.14 -5.35
C ILE A 147 -0.51 -18.03 -5.85
N ALA A 148 -0.52 -17.72 -7.14
CA ALA A 148 -1.44 -16.74 -7.71
C ALA A 148 -2.91 -17.14 -7.50
N SER A 149 -3.22 -18.44 -7.59
CA SER A 149 -4.56 -18.97 -7.28
C SER A 149 -4.89 -18.83 -5.79
N TRP A 150 -3.93 -19.05 -4.89
CA TRP A 150 -4.14 -18.88 -3.45
C TRP A 150 -4.49 -17.44 -3.10
N PHE A 151 -3.70 -16.47 -3.57
CA PHE A 151 -4.02 -15.05 -3.39
C PHE A 151 -5.39 -14.68 -3.98
N ARG A 152 -5.76 -15.24 -5.13
CA ARG A 152 -7.07 -15.00 -5.73
C ARG A 152 -8.20 -15.49 -4.82
N ILE A 153 -8.11 -16.73 -4.34
CA ILE A 153 -9.17 -17.34 -3.52
C ILE A 153 -9.26 -16.66 -2.15
N TRP A 154 -8.12 -16.28 -1.57
CA TRP A 154 -8.13 -15.48 -0.34
C TRP A 154 -8.75 -14.09 -0.55
N LEU A 155 -8.48 -13.41 -1.66
CA LEU A 155 -9.12 -12.13 -2.00
C LEU A 155 -10.63 -12.26 -2.24
N ASP A 156 -11.08 -13.36 -2.83
CA ASP A 156 -12.49 -13.60 -3.14
C ASP A 156 -13.28 -14.06 -1.89
N THR A 157 -12.70 -14.94 -1.08
CA THR A 157 -13.32 -15.59 0.08
C THR A 157 -12.31 -15.80 1.22
N PRO A 158 -11.91 -14.73 1.95
CA PRO A 158 -10.87 -14.83 2.99
C PRO A 158 -11.27 -15.74 4.14
N ASP A 159 -12.55 -15.70 4.55
CA ASP A 159 -13.03 -16.45 5.72
C ASP A 159 -13.00 -17.98 5.54
N ALA A 160 -13.06 -18.45 4.30
CA ALA A 160 -13.05 -19.88 3.94
C ALA A 160 -11.71 -20.34 3.34
N PHE A 161 -10.74 -19.44 3.20
CA PHE A 161 -9.51 -19.71 2.46
C PHE A 161 -8.68 -20.82 3.11
N PHE A 162 -8.48 -20.80 4.43
CA PHE A 162 -7.62 -21.79 5.10
C PHE A 162 -8.22 -23.19 5.10
N ASP A 163 -9.54 -23.31 5.31
CA ASP A 163 -10.26 -24.59 5.16
C ASP A 163 -10.12 -25.13 3.72
N TRP A 164 -10.26 -24.24 2.73
CA TRP A 164 -10.05 -24.60 1.33
C TRP A 164 -8.59 -25.02 1.06
N LEU A 165 -7.61 -24.32 1.63
CA LEU A 165 -6.18 -24.57 1.43
C LEU A 165 -5.78 -25.95 1.97
N ASP A 166 -6.30 -26.32 3.13
CA ASP A 166 -6.07 -27.63 3.74
C ASP A 166 -6.55 -28.77 2.83
N VAL A 167 -7.76 -28.64 2.27
CA VAL A 167 -8.30 -29.60 1.30
C VAL A 167 -7.49 -29.57 0.00
N ARG A 168 -7.07 -28.39 -0.46
CA ARG A 168 -6.26 -28.24 -1.68
C ARG A 168 -4.92 -28.96 -1.57
N LYS A 169 -4.20 -28.81 -0.46
CA LYS A 169 -2.91 -29.48 -0.20
C LYS A 169 -3.02 -31.01 -0.11
N GLN A 170 -4.19 -31.53 0.27
CA GLN A 170 -4.46 -32.97 0.31
C GLN A 170 -4.89 -33.57 -1.04
N SER A 171 -5.24 -32.73 -2.02
CA SER A 171 -5.74 -33.20 -3.32
C SER A 171 -4.68 -34.01 -4.10
N PRO A 172 -5.07 -35.08 -4.81
CA PRO A 172 -4.14 -35.89 -5.60
C PRO A 172 -3.38 -35.07 -6.65
N GLU A 173 -4.05 -34.09 -7.27
CA GLU A 173 -3.42 -33.21 -8.26
C GLU A 173 -2.33 -32.35 -7.64
N PHE A 174 -2.55 -31.81 -6.44
CA PHE A 174 -1.54 -31.01 -5.73
C PHE A 174 -0.32 -31.85 -5.38
N ARG A 175 -0.55 -33.02 -4.76
CA ARG A 175 0.53 -33.95 -4.38
C ARG A 175 1.33 -34.46 -5.57
N ALA A 176 0.67 -34.69 -6.71
CA ALA A 176 1.35 -35.10 -7.94
C ALA A 176 2.21 -33.97 -8.54
N LYS A 177 1.78 -32.71 -8.42
CA LYS A 177 2.50 -31.54 -8.95
C LYS A 177 3.61 -31.04 -8.02
N PHE A 178 3.43 -31.17 -6.71
CA PHE A 178 4.32 -30.65 -5.67
C PHE A 178 4.68 -31.74 -4.63
N PRO A 179 5.42 -32.79 -5.02
CA PRO A 179 5.74 -33.91 -4.13
C PRO A 179 6.81 -33.60 -3.08
N GLN A 180 7.52 -32.45 -3.19
CA GLN A 180 8.73 -32.14 -2.42
C GLN A 180 8.48 -31.33 -1.13
N LEU A 181 7.23 -30.96 -0.83
CA LEU A 181 6.89 -30.24 0.41
C LEU A 181 7.03 -31.13 1.67
N GLU A 182 7.32 -32.43 1.51
CA GLU A 182 7.59 -33.38 2.61
C GLU A 182 9.11 -33.53 2.92
N THR A 183 10.04 -32.83 2.25
CA THR A 183 11.48 -33.21 2.34
C THR A 183 12.49 -32.08 2.57
N GLU A 184 12.12 -31.00 3.26
CA GLU A 184 13.14 -30.09 3.85
C GLU A 184 12.97 -30.06 5.38
N GLU A 185 13.56 -31.05 6.05
CA GLU A 185 13.99 -30.99 7.47
C GLU A 185 15.34 -30.28 7.60
#